data_AF-A0A067DFB9-F1
#
_entry.id   AF-A0A067DFB9-F1
#
_cell.length_a   1.000
_cell.length_b   1.000
_cell.length_c   1.000
_cell.angle_alpha   90.00
_cell.angle_beta   90.00
_cell.angle_gamma   90.00
#
_symmetry.space_group_name_H-M   'P 1'
#
loop_
_entity.id
_entity.type
_entity.pdbx_description
1 polymer ?
#
loop_
_entity_poly.entity_id
_entity_poly.type
_entity_poly.pdbx_seq_one_letter_code
_entity_poly.pdbx_strand_id
1 'polypeptide(L)'
;VGEEVKGCIVFERMNYLTLDCLPSLTSFCLGNYALEFPSLEQVVVRQCPKMKIFSQGVLDTPMLNKVNVTEEEKDDDDEGCWEGNLNDTIKQLFNEIVSINEVLALYSK
;
A
#
# COMPACT_ATOMS: atom_id res chain seq x y z
N VAL A 1 16.02 11.84 -21.26
CA VAL A 1 16.23 10.37 -21.20
C VAL A 1 14.96 9.82 -20.60
N GLY A 2 14.14 9.13 -21.42
CA GLY A 2 12.90 8.53 -20.93
C GLY A 2 13.23 7.39 -19.99
N GLU A 3 12.53 7.28 -18.86
CA GLU A 3 12.71 6.14 -17.97
C GLU A 3 12.23 4.89 -18.69
N GLU A 4 13.16 3.99 -19.04
CA GLU A 4 12.81 2.66 -19.53
C GLU A 4 12.17 1.87 -18.40
N VAL A 5 10.89 1.49 -18.58
CA VAL A 5 10.23 0.49 -17.74
C VAL A 5 11.04 -0.80 -17.87
N LYS A 6 11.60 -1.29 -16.76
CA LYS A 6 12.57 -2.40 -16.75
C LYS A 6 11.96 -3.79 -16.97
N GLY A 7 10.77 -3.88 -17.55
CA GLY A 7 10.01 -5.11 -17.76
C GLY A 7 8.78 -5.21 -16.86
N CYS A 8 7.98 -6.26 -17.08
CA CYS A 8 6.77 -6.57 -16.33
C CYS A 8 6.99 -7.78 -15.41
N ILE A 9 6.49 -7.70 -14.18
CA ILE A 9 6.47 -8.78 -13.19
C ILE A 9 5.01 -9.06 -12.86
N VAL A 10 4.56 -10.30 -13.09
CA VAL A 10 3.18 -10.71 -12.88
C VAL A 10 3.09 -11.65 -11.68
N PHE A 11 2.27 -11.29 -10.69
CA PHE A 11 1.92 -12.12 -9.55
C PHE A 11 0.56 -12.79 -9.79
N GLU A 12 0.54 -13.71 -10.75
CA GLU A 12 -0.67 -14.30 -11.35
C GLU A 12 -1.72 -14.80 -10.34
N ARG A 13 -1.29 -15.39 -9.22
CA ARG A 13 -2.16 -16.08 -8.25
C ARG A 13 -2.09 -15.50 -6.85
N MET A 14 -1.53 -14.30 -6.70
CA MET A 14 -1.43 -13.66 -5.39
C MET A 14 -2.77 -13.00 -5.07
N ASN A 15 -3.56 -13.64 -4.20
CA ASN A 15 -4.87 -13.12 -3.80
C ASN A 15 -4.82 -12.21 -2.57
N TYR A 16 -3.77 -12.39 -1.76
CA TYR A 16 -3.61 -11.71 -0.48
C TYR A 16 -2.14 -11.33 -0.26
N LEU A 17 -1.90 -10.10 0.19
CA LEU A 17 -0.57 -9.59 0.52
C LEU A 17 -0.60 -8.85 1.86
N THR A 18 0.26 -9.28 2.79
CA THR A 18 0.44 -8.59 4.08
C THR A 18 1.86 -8.06 4.22
N LEU A 19 1.95 -6.78 4.56
CA LEU A 19 3.16 -6.08 4.97
C LEU A 19 2.99 -5.67 6.43
N ASP A 20 3.72 -6.29 7.33
CA ASP A 20 3.50 -6.16 8.77
C ASP A 20 4.79 -5.94 9.54
N CYS A 21 4.76 -5.00 10.49
CA CYS A 21 5.87 -4.71 11.38
C CYS A 21 7.17 -4.37 10.64
N LEU A 22 7.08 -3.59 9.55
CA LEU A 22 8.23 -3.17 8.74
C LEU A 22 8.51 -1.67 8.91
N PRO A 23 9.10 -1.23 10.04
CA PRO A 23 9.25 0.19 10.38
C PRO A 23 10.20 0.97 9.47
N SER A 24 11.00 0.27 8.66
CA SER A 24 11.94 0.88 7.71
C SER A 24 11.52 0.73 6.24
N LEU A 25 10.42 0.02 5.96
CA LEU A 25 9.94 -0.15 4.59
C LEU A 25 9.46 1.18 4.03
N THR A 26 9.99 1.58 2.88
CA THR A 26 9.61 2.80 2.18
C THR A 26 8.73 2.54 0.96
N SER A 27 8.89 1.38 0.34
CA SER A 27 8.08 0.82 -0.74
C SER A 27 8.27 -0.69 -0.82
N PHE A 28 7.31 -1.41 -1.40
CA PHE A 28 7.42 -2.84 -1.68
C PHE A 28 8.40 -3.10 -2.84
N CYS A 29 8.34 -2.26 -3.88
CA CYS A 29 9.26 -2.35 -5.01
C CYS A 29 9.83 -0.98 -5.39
N LEU A 30 11.14 -0.82 -5.20
CA LEU A 30 11.90 0.37 -5.61
C LEU A 30 12.27 0.37 -7.10
N GLY A 31 12.17 -0.79 -7.76
CA GLY A 31 12.46 -0.91 -9.18
C GLY A 31 11.35 -0.29 -10.02
N ASN A 32 11.73 0.34 -11.14
CA ASN A 32 10.78 0.84 -12.13
C ASN A 32 10.29 -0.31 -13.04
N TYR A 33 9.56 -1.25 -12.45
CA TYR A 33 8.91 -2.37 -13.14
C TYR A 33 7.41 -2.15 -13.22
N ALA A 34 6.76 -2.63 -14.28
CA ALA A 34 5.33 -2.84 -14.23
C ALA A 34 5.03 -4.05 -13.33
N LEU A 35 4.21 -3.88 -12.30
CA LEU A 35 3.73 -4.98 -11.47
C LEU A 35 2.25 -5.23 -11.74
N GLU A 36 1.92 -6.46 -12.05
CA GLU A 36 0.54 -6.89 -12.30
C GLU A 36 0.12 -7.89 -11.23
N PHE A 37 -1.04 -7.65 -10.64
CA PHE A 37 -1.65 -8.50 -9.61
C PHE A 37 -3.10 -8.85 -10.02
N PRO A 38 -3.28 -9.72 -11.03
CA PRO A 38 -4.59 -9.95 -11.65
C PRO A 38 -5.62 -10.60 -10.71
N SER A 39 -5.18 -11.26 -9.63
CA SER A 39 -6.06 -11.92 -8.66
C SER A 39 -6.01 -11.33 -7.25
N LEU A 40 -5.29 -10.22 -7.04
CA LEU A 40 -5.13 -9.64 -5.71
C LEU A 40 -6.42 -8.96 -5.26
N GLU A 41 -7.03 -9.51 -4.23
CA GLU A 41 -8.30 -9.05 -3.67
C GLU A 41 -8.08 -8.19 -2.43
N GLN A 42 -7.02 -8.48 -1.67
CA GLN A 42 -6.79 -7.84 -0.37
C GLN A 42 -5.32 -7.54 -0.11
N VAL A 43 -5.06 -6.32 0.37
CA VAL A 43 -3.76 -5.90 0.88
C VAL A 43 -3.91 -5.47 2.34
N VAL A 44 -2.98 -5.90 3.19
CA VAL A 44 -2.89 -5.47 4.58
C VAL A 44 -1.55 -4.78 4.80
N VAL A 45 -1.57 -3.52 5.24
CA VAL A 45 -0.35 -2.75 5.58
C VAL A 45 -0.41 -2.29 7.03
N ARG A 46 0.42 -2.91 7.87
CA ARG A 46 0.43 -2.70 9.32
C ARG A 46 1.81 -2.28 9.78
N GLN A 47 1.86 -1.28 10.66
CA GLN A 47 3.08 -0.83 11.32
C GLN A 47 4.24 -0.57 10.32
N CYS A 48 3.92 0.04 9.17
CA CYS A 48 4.85 0.44 8.12
C CYS A 48 4.94 1.97 8.00
N PRO A 49 5.29 2.72 9.07
CA PRO A 49 5.17 4.18 9.15
C PRO A 49 5.99 4.98 8.13
N LYS A 50 6.96 4.35 7.46
CA LYS A 50 7.81 5.00 6.45
C LYS A 50 7.41 4.68 5.02
N MET A 51 6.40 3.83 4.81
CA MET A 51 5.98 3.39 3.49
C MET A 51 5.15 4.48 2.84
N LYS A 52 5.67 5.11 1.79
CA LYS A 52 5.04 6.26 1.12
C LYS A 52 4.28 5.87 -0.13
N ILE A 53 4.70 4.78 -0.76
CA ILE A 53 4.16 4.23 -1.99
C ILE A 53 4.27 2.72 -1.93
N PHE A 54 3.49 2.02 -2.74
CA PHE A 54 3.65 0.59 -2.92
C PHE A 54 4.81 0.27 -3.88
N SER A 55 4.84 0.89 -5.07
CA SER A 55 5.93 0.71 -6.03
C SER A 55 6.24 1.96 -6.83
N GLN A 56 7.44 2.02 -7.40
CA GLN A 56 7.87 3.15 -8.23
C GLN A 56 7.36 3.09 -9.68
N GLY A 57 7.18 1.87 -10.20
CA GLY A 57 6.67 1.66 -11.54
C GLY A 57 5.14 1.61 -11.60
N VAL A 58 4.63 1.13 -12.74
CA VAL A 58 3.19 1.02 -12.99
C VAL A 58 2.62 -0.14 -12.18
N LEU A 59 1.42 0.05 -11.63
CA LEU A 59 0.66 -0.97 -10.90
C LEU A 59 -0.63 -1.28 -11.64
N ASP A 60 -0.90 -2.55 -11.83
CA ASP A 60 -2.21 -3.04 -12.23
C ASP A 60 -2.75 -4.01 -11.17
N THR A 61 -3.89 -3.66 -10.59
CA THR A 61 -4.54 -4.38 -9.48
C THR A 61 -6.06 -4.42 -9.72
N PRO A 62 -6.55 -5.10 -10.77
CA PRO A 62 -7.93 -4.96 -11.25
C PRO A 62 -8.98 -5.52 -10.28
N MET A 63 -8.60 -6.43 -9.40
CA MET A 63 -9.51 -7.07 -8.42
C MET A 63 -9.41 -6.45 -7.02
N LEU A 64 -8.46 -5.53 -6.82
CA LEU A 64 -8.24 -4.94 -5.50
C LEU A 64 -9.21 -3.79 -5.29
N ASN A 65 -9.99 -3.87 -4.23
CA ASN A 65 -10.96 -2.84 -3.85
C ASN A 65 -10.86 -2.42 -2.37
N LYS A 66 -9.95 -3.03 -1.59
CA LYS A 66 -9.80 -2.78 -0.17
C LYS A 66 -8.33 -2.89 0.28
N VAL A 67 -7.85 -1.89 1.03
CA VAL A 67 -6.58 -1.96 1.77
C VAL A 67 -6.86 -1.84 3.27
N ASN A 68 -6.38 -2.79 4.05
CA ASN A 68 -6.58 -2.84 5.50
C ASN A 68 -5.34 -2.38 6.25
N VAL A 69 -5.55 -1.64 7.33
CA VAL A 69 -4.49 -1.20 8.25
C VAL A 69 -4.54 -1.87 9.62
N THR A 70 -5.49 -2.78 9.83
CA THR A 70 -5.66 -3.60 11.04
C THR A 70 -6.02 -5.05 10.67
N GLU A 71 -5.82 -5.99 11.60
CA GLU A 71 -6.20 -7.41 11.46
C GLU A 71 -7.66 -7.69 11.84
N GLU A 72 -8.43 -6.66 12.19
CA GLU A 72 -9.80 -6.87 12.67
C GLU A 72 -10.61 -7.58 11.57
N GLU A 73 -11.22 -8.72 11.94
CA GLU A 73 -12.30 -9.33 11.18
C GLU A 73 -13.44 -8.33 11.16
N LYS A 74 -13.42 -7.45 10.16
CA LYS A 74 -14.48 -6.49 9.99
C LYS A 74 -15.57 -7.17 9.16
N ASP A 75 -16.82 -6.99 9.55
CA ASP A 75 -18.00 -7.41 8.79
C ASP A 75 -17.88 -6.95 7.32
N ASP A 76 -18.57 -7.61 6.39
CA ASP A 76 -18.53 -7.32 4.94
C ASP A 76 -18.79 -5.84 4.59
N ASP A 77 -19.35 -5.06 5.53
CA ASP A 77 -19.64 -3.62 5.44
C ASP A 77 -18.48 -2.68 5.81
N ASP A 78 -17.31 -3.20 6.24
CA ASP A 78 -16.18 -2.33 6.52
C ASP A 78 -15.51 -1.86 5.24
N GLU A 79 -15.75 -0.60 4.94
CA GLU A 79 -15.18 0.11 3.81
C GLU A 79 -13.70 0.40 4.13
N GLY A 80 -12.81 -0.53 3.76
CA GLY A 80 -11.36 -0.28 3.88
C GLY A 80 -10.94 0.86 2.96
N CYS A 81 -9.70 1.33 3.09
CA CYS A 81 -9.24 2.47 2.32
C CYS A 81 -9.01 2.07 0.86
N TRP A 82 -9.67 2.74 -0.09
CA TRP A 82 -9.39 2.58 -1.51
C TRP A 82 -9.54 3.91 -2.27
N GLU A 83 -8.46 4.35 -2.90
CA GLU A 83 -8.37 5.63 -3.63
C GLU A 83 -8.23 5.39 -5.14
N GLY A 84 -8.82 4.29 -5.63
CA GLY A 84 -8.80 3.90 -7.03
C GLY A 84 -7.51 3.19 -7.49
N ASN A 85 -6.39 3.38 -6.81
CA ASN A 85 -5.19 2.55 -7.01
C ASN A 85 -4.38 2.37 -5.71
N LEU A 86 -3.65 1.27 -5.65
CA LEU A 86 -2.89 0.89 -4.47
C LEU A 86 -1.82 1.91 -4.08
N ASN A 87 -1.14 2.53 -5.05
CA ASN A 87 -0.10 3.51 -4.76
C ASN A 87 -0.66 4.76 -4.07
N ASP A 88 -1.80 5.26 -4.54
CA ASP A 88 -2.42 6.46 -3.99
C ASP A 88 -3.08 6.18 -2.63
N THR A 89 -3.65 4.98 -2.44
CA THR A 89 -4.10 4.54 -1.11
C THR A 89 -2.96 4.50 -0.10
N ILE A 90 -1.79 3.94 -0.46
CA ILE A 90 -0.63 3.94 0.45
C ILE A 90 -0.15 5.36 0.75
N LYS A 91 -0.15 6.26 -0.23
CA LYS A 91 0.20 7.68 -0.01
C LYS A 91 -0.75 8.36 0.97
N GLN A 92 -2.06 8.13 0.84
CA GLN A 92 -3.07 8.66 1.75
C GLN A 92 -2.82 8.17 3.18
N LEU A 93 -2.69 6.86 3.37
CA LEU A 93 -2.40 6.25 4.67
C LEU A 93 -1.13 6.82 5.31
N PHE A 94 -0.08 7.02 4.51
CA PHE A 94 1.15 7.66 4.99
C PHE A 94 0.89 9.08 5.50
N ASN A 95 0.13 9.89 4.76
CA ASN A 95 -0.18 11.26 5.15
C ASN A 95 -1.05 11.33 6.42
N GLU A 96 -1.97 10.38 6.59
CA GLU A 96 -2.78 10.26 7.82
C GLU A 96 -1.90 9.93 9.02
N ILE A 97 -0.99 8.96 8.90
CA ILE A 97 -0.03 8.61 9.97
C ILE A 97 0.85 9.81 10.33
N VAL A 98 1.36 10.55 9.34
CA VAL A 98 2.16 11.76 9.57
C VAL A 98 1.34 12.81 10.32
N SER A 99 0.11 13.06 9.89
CA SER A 99 -0.80 14.04 10.52
C SER A 99 -1.09 13.67 11.98
N ILE A 100 -1.35 12.39 12.27
CA ILE A 100 -1.57 11.89 13.64
C ILE A 100 -0.32 12.11 14.50
N ASN A 101 0.87 11.77 13.97
CA ASN A 101 2.12 11.94 14.70
C ASN A 101 2.42 13.42 15.03
N GLU A 102 2.09 14.34 14.11
CA GLU A 102 2.22 15.78 14.35
C GLU A 102 1.29 16.25 15.48
N VAL A 103 0.04 15.79 15.48
CA VAL A 103 -0.93 16.09 16.55
C VAL A 103 -0.43 15.54 17.89
N LEU A 104 -0.01 14.28 17.95
CA LEU A 104 0.52 13.65 19.18
C LEU A 104 1.75 14.39 19.72
N ALA A 105 2.63 14.86 18.84
CA ALA A 105 3.81 15.63 19.25
C ALA A 105 3.44 16.94 19.99
N LEU A 106 2.28 17.55 19.70
CA LEU A 106 1.79 18.72 20.43
C LEU A 106 1.37 18.39 21.87
N TYR A 107 0.84 17.19 22.12
CA TYR A 107 0.39 16.74 23.45
C TYR A 107 1.50 16.16 24.32
N SER A 108 2.69 15.96 23.76
CA SER A 108 3.88 15.47 24.47
C SER A 108 4.78 16.57 25.06
N LYS A 109 4.35 17.84 24.95
CA LYS A 109 5.02 19.03 25.50
C LYS A 109 4.38 19.48 26.80
#